data_AF-A0A3S5CTE7-F1
#
_entry.id   AF-A0A3S5CTE7-F1
#
_cell.length_a   1.000
_cell.length_b   1.000
_cell.length_c   1.000
_cell.angle_alpha   90.00
_cell.angle_beta   90.00
_cell.angle_gamma   90.00
#
_symmetry.space_group_name_H-M   'P 1'
#
loop_
_entity.id
_entity.type
_entity.pdbx_description
1 polymer ?
#
loop_
_entity_poly.entity_id
_entity_poly.type
_entity_poly.pdbx_seq_one_letter_code
_entity_poly.pdbx_strand_id
1 'polypeptide(L)'
;MQIAISKGKALFYMILSTLIGITCIVFGGYWIISGEVSITKFCLFLSVGTVMSTYAYAQFQVVRSSSVGLLLSPEGLIDNSTLPNDILIKWSEVETIEYPAIDPPPHFSVLLKDDSEFFSHLDWFSNLYFRITKLWYKTPIVLVLDNLKCSTNELKSVLQDYSTKYV
;
A
#
# COMPACT_ATOMS: atom_id res chain seq x y z
N MET A 1 -7.71 -19.23 -4.05
CA MET A 1 -6.25 -19.29 -4.29
C MET A 1 -5.53 -18.54 -3.19
N GLN A 2 -4.32 -18.97 -2.81
CA GLN A 2 -3.51 -18.31 -1.77
C GLN A 2 -2.11 -18.03 -2.32
N ILE A 3 -1.61 -16.81 -2.10
CA ILE A 3 -0.25 -16.39 -2.48
C ILE A 3 0.47 -15.88 -1.22
N ALA A 4 1.67 -16.40 -0.97
CA ALA A 4 2.44 -16.06 0.20
C ALA A 4 3.18 -14.70 0.05
N ILE A 5 3.46 -14.05 1.19
CA ILE A 5 4.24 -12.80 1.23
C ILE A 5 5.72 -13.06 0.92
N SER A 6 6.32 -12.17 0.12
CA SER A 6 7.76 -12.05 -0.07
C SER A 6 8.34 -10.96 0.84
N LYS A 7 8.95 -11.37 1.96
CA LYS A 7 9.42 -10.43 3.00
C LYS A 7 10.70 -9.66 2.64
N GLY A 8 11.49 -10.16 1.69
CA GLY A 8 12.81 -9.58 1.39
C GLY A 8 12.71 -8.14 0.87
N LYS A 9 11.79 -7.87 -0.05
CA LYS A 9 11.57 -6.52 -0.59
C LYS A 9 10.88 -5.60 0.42
N ALA A 10 9.90 -6.11 1.18
CA ALA A 10 9.29 -5.36 2.27
C ALA A 10 10.33 -4.88 3.29
N LEU A 11 11.29 -5.74 3.66
CA LEU A 11 12.39 -5.37 4.56
C LEU A 11 13.27 -4.26 3.97
N PHE A 12 13.62 -4.37 2.68
CA PHE A 12 14.41 -3.35 1.99
C PHE A 12 13.71 -1.99 2.00
N TYR A 13 12.43 -1.94 1.61
CA TYR A 13 11.65 -0.71 1.59
C TYR A 13 11.39 -0.15 2.98
N MET A 14 11.19 -1.00 3.99
CA MET A 14 11.11 -0.58 5.39
C MET A 14 12.36 0.20 5.82
N ILE A 15 13.56 -0.34 5.54
CA ILE A 15 14.83 0.31 5.89
C ILE A 15 14.99 1.62 5.11
N LEU A 16 14.79 1.58 3.79
CA LEU A 16 14.95 2.74 2.91
C LEU A 16 14.03 3.89 3.34
N SER A 17 12.75 3.63 3.54
CA SER A 17 11.78 4.65 3.94
C SER A 17 12.00 5.16 5.36
N THR A 18 12.53 4.32 6.26
CA THR A 18 12.95 4.78 7.60
C THR A 18 14.09 5.80 7.50
N LEU A 19 15.10 5.52 6.68
CA LEU A 19 16.24 6.43 6.49
C LEU A 19 15.81 7.75 5.87
N ILE A 20 14.96 7.72 4.83
CA ILE A 20 14.44 8.92 4.19
C ILE A 20 13.58 9.72 5.16
N GLY A 21 12.63 9.06 5.85
CA GLY A 21 11.69 9.72 6.76
C GLY A 21 12.38 10.46 7.90
N ILE A 22 13.32 9.79 8.58
CA ILE A 22 14.10 10.40 9.68
C ILE A 22 14.94 11.58 9.15
N THR A 23 15.59 11.41 8.01
CA THR A 23 16.41 12.47 7.40
C THR A 23 15.57 13.72 7.11
N CYS A 24 14.41 13.57 6.46
CA CYS A 24 13.54 14.70 6.17
C CYS A 24 13.10 15.47 7.43
N ILE A 25 12.73 14.74 8.49
CA ILE A 25 12.25 15.37 9.74
C ILE A 25 13.39 16.08 10.47
N VAL A 26 14.54 15.42 10.63
CA VAL A 26 15.68 15.96 11.38
C VAL A 26 16.29 17.17 10.65
N PHE A 27 16.60 17.05 9.36
CA PHE A 27 17.17 18.16 8.60
C PHE A 27 16.16 19.30 8.39
N GLY A 28 14.88 18.97 8.17
CA GLY A 28 13.81 19.97 8.12
C GLY A 28 13.74 20.77 9.42
N GLY A 29 13.76 20.09 10.57
CA GLY A 29 13.75 20.70 11.90
C GLY A 29 15.00 21.55 12.18
N TYR A 30 16.18 21.05 11.79
CA TYR A 30 17.42 21.81 11.91
C TYR A 30 17.40 23.09 11.07
N TRP A 31 17.02 23.00 9.80
CA TRP A 31 17.04 24.16 8.90
C TRP A 31 16.02 25.24 9.28
N ILE A 32 14.85 24.87 9.81
CA ILE A 32 13.87 25.88 10.26
C ILE A 32 14.36 26.61 11.51
N ILE A 33 15.03 25.91 12.44
CA ILE A 33 15.63 26.50 13.64
C ILE A 33 16.79 27.42 13.26
N SER A 34 17.60 27.03 12.29
CA SER A 34 18.74 27.81 11.79
C SER A 34 18.32 28.97 10.87
N GLY A 35 17.03 29.11 10.53
CA GLY A 35 16.53 30.17 9.65
C GLY A 35 16.82 29.98 8.16
N GLU A 36 17.28 28.80 7.76
CA GLU A 36 17.70 28.46 6.38
C GLU A 36 16.52 28.16 5.45
N VAL A 37 15.37 27.77 6.01
CA VAL A 37 14.16 27.44 5.25
C VAL A 37 12.93 28.14 5.81
N SER A 38 11.95 28.40 4.94
CA SER A 38 10.65 28.92 5.35
C SER A 38 9.78 27.84 6.01
N ILE A 39 8.77 28.26 6.77
CA ILE A 39 7.76 27.38 7.36
C ILE A 39 7.11 26.48 6.29
N THR A 40 6.82 27.01 5.09
CA THR A 40 6.24 26.23 3.99
C THR A 40 7.14 25.06 3.58
N LYS A 41 8.45 25.29 3.44
CA LYS A 41 9.41 24.23 3.11
C LYS A 41 9.54 23.22 4.25
N PHE A 42 9.52 23.68 5.49
CA PHE A 42 9.49 22.79 6.67
C PHE A 42 8.25 21.90 6.67
N CYS A 43 7.06 22.44 6.41
CA CYS A 43 5.83 21.65 6.30
C CYS A 43 5.92 20.59 5.19
N LEU A 44 6.57 20.90 4.06
CA LEU A 44 6.82 19.92 3.01
C LEU A 44 7.74 18.79 3.48
N PHE A 45 8.87 19.11 4.12
CA PHE A 45 9.78 18.09 4.68
C PHE A 45 9.08 17.22 5.72
N LEU A 46 8.28 17.83 6.60
CA LEU A 46 7.50 17.11 7.60
C LEU A 46 6.46 16.18 6.95
N SER A 47 5.79 16.64 5.89
CA SER A 47 4.80 15.84 5.15
C SER A 47 5.45 14.64 4.47
N VAL A 48 6.56 14.85 3.75
CA VAL A 48 7.32 13.76 3.11
C VAL A 48 7.85 12.79 4.17
N GLY A 49 8.40 13.32 5.26
CA GLY A 49 8.87 12.52 6.39
C GLY A 49 7.76 11.63 6.97
N THR A 50 6.59 12.20 7.19
CA THR A 50 5.41 11.48 7.72
C THR A 50 4.94 10.40 6.76
N VAL A 51 4.86 10.67 5.46
CA VAL A 51 4.50 9.67 4.44
C VAL A 51 5.50 8.51 4.45
N MET A 52 6.80 8.82 4.48
CA MET A 52 7.85 7.79 4.49
C MET A 52 7.85 6.97 5.79
N SER A 53 7.63 7.60 6.94
CA SER A 53 7.47 6.89 8.23
C SER A 53 6.22 6.01 8.26
N THR A 54 5.11 6.47 7.70
CA THR A 54 3.87 5.69 7.58
C THR A 54 4.09 4.46 6.70
N TYR A 55 4.72 4.64 5.55
CA TYR A 55 5.06 3.55 4.64
C TYR A 55 6.06 2.58 5.27
N ALA A 56 7.09 3.07 5.98
CA ALA A 56 8.04 2.23 6.70
C ALA A 56 7.35 1.35 7.76
N TYR A 57 6.41 1.92 8.53
CA TYR A 57 5.66 1.15 9.51
C TYR A 57 4.74 0.10 8.87
N ALA A 58 4.10 0.41 7.74
CA ALA A 58 3.33 -0.57 6.99
C ALA A 58 4.20 -1.74 6.50
N GLN A 59 5.38 -1.46 5.94
CA GLN A 59 6.31 -2.51 5.53
C GLN A 59 6.84 -3.32 6.74
N PHE A 60 7.04 -2.69 7.90
CA PHE A 60 7.38 -3.40 9.14
C PHE A 60 6.27 -4.36 9.58
N GLN A 61 5.00 -4.01 9.39
CA GLN A 61 3.87 -4.91 9.62
C GLN A 61 3.90 -6.09 8.65
N VAL A 62 4.17 -5.88 7.36
CA VAL A 62 4.34 -6.95 6.37
C VAL A 62 5.46 -7.92 6.77
N VAL A 63 6.62 -7.40 7.17
CA VAL A 63 7.78 -8.22 7.58
C VAL A 63 7.45 -9.08 8.81
N ARG A 64 6.74 -8.53 9.81
CA ARG A 64 6.39 -9.29 11.02
C ARG A 64 5.24 -10.26 10.81
N SER A 65 4.38 -10.02 9.83
CA SER A 65 3.15 -10.78 9.63
C SER A 65 3.42 -12.25 9.29
N SER A 66 2.55 -13.12 9.79
CA SER A 66 2.44 -14.54 9.40
C SER A 66 1.26 -14.80 8.45
N SER A 67 0.51 -13.76 8.07
CA SER A 67 -0.66 -13.88 7.21
C SER A 67 -0.28 -14.32 5.80
N VAL A 68 -1.25 -14.95 5.12
CA VAL A 68 -1.19 -15.16 3.67
C VAL A 68 -1.22 -13.78 3.00
N GLY A 69 -0.39 -13.58 1.97
CA GLY A 69 -0.21 -12.27 1.34
C GLY A 69 -1.39 -11.84 0.49
N LEU A 70 -1.91 -12.75 -0.33
CA LEU A 70 -3.15 -12.54 -1.07
C LEU A 70 -4.01 -13.79 -0.97
N LEU A 71 -5.25 -13.64 -0.53
CA LEU A 71 -6.28 -14.66 -0.56
C LEU A 71 -7.35 -14.25 -1.58
N LEU A 72 -7.67 -15.15 -2.49
CA LEU A 72 -8.75 -15.00 -3.46
C LEU A 72 -9.77 -16.11 -3.25
N SER A 73 -11.02 -15.75 -3.05
CA SER A 73 -12.15 -16.68 -2.89
C SER A 73 -13.34 -16.24 -3.75
N PRO A 74 -14.39 -17.06 -3.91
CA PRO A 74 -15.60 -16.65 -4.63
C PRO A 74 -16.31 -15.43 -4.02
N GLU A 75 -16.11 -15.15 -2.74
CA GLU A 75 -16.72 -14.02 -2.04
C GLU A 75 -15.97 -12.71 -2.28
N GLY A 76 -14.64 -12.76 -2.45
CA GLY A 76 -13.82 -11.57 -2.58
C GLY A 76 -12.31 -11.84 -2.55
N LEU A 77 -11.56 -10.79 -2.23
CA LEU A 77 -10.12 -10.84 -2.04
C LEU A 77 -9.71 -10.24 -0.68
N ILE A 78 -8.64 -10.76 -0.10
CA ILE A 78 -7.96 -10.18 1.07
C ILE A 78 -6.50 -9.93 0.68
N ASP A 79 -6.06 -8.67 0.76
CA ASP A 79 -4.67 -8.28 0.53
C ASP A 79 -3.97 -7.91 1.84
N ASN A 80 -2.96 -8.69 2.19
CA ASN A 80 -2.04 -8.43 3.30
C ASN A 80 -0.61 -8.14 2.82
N SER A 81 -0.40 -8.02 1.50
CA SER A 81 0.93 -7.79 0.92
C SER A 81 1.41 -6.34 1.09
N THR A 82 0.49 -5.39 1.25
CA THR A 82 0.79 -3.96 1.42
C THR A 82 0.73 -3.53 2.89
N LEU A 83 -0.38 -3.83 3.55
CA LEU A 83 -0.57 -3.63 4.99
C LEU A 83 -1.49 -4.76 5.50
N PRO A 84 -0.98 -5.69 6.32
CA PRO A 84 -1.79 -6.78 6.87
C PRO A 84 -2.96 -6.24 7.71
N ASN A 85 -4.19 -6.56 7.30
CA ASN A 85 -5.42 -6.14 7.98
C ASN A 85 -6.55 -7.18 7.90
N ASP A 86 -6.39 -8.24 7.10
CA ASP A 86 -7.37 -9.32 6.91
C ASP A 86 -8.79 -8.85 6.52
N ILE A 87 -8.89 -7.71 5.85
CA ILE A 87 -10.17 -7.17 5.36
C ILE A 87 -10.56 -7.83 4.04
N LEU A 88 -11.78 -8.37 4.02
CA LEU A 88 -12.40 -8.92 2.81
C LEU A 88 -12.98 -7.78 1.97
N ILE A 89 -12.47 -7.66 0.74
CA ILE A 89 -13.00 -6.80 -0.31
C ILE A 89 -13.88 -7.68 -1.19
N LYS A 90 -15.20 -7.46 -1.16
CA LYS A 90 -16.14 -8.31 -1.91
C LYS A 90 -16.05 -7.99 -3.40
N TRP A 91 -16.15 -9.00 -4.26
CA TRP A 91 -16.15 -8.75 -5.71
C TRP A 91 -17.25 -7.80 -6.17
N SER A 92 -18.41 -7.82 -5.50
CA SER A 92 -19.52 -6.91 -5.76
C SER A 92 -19.17 -5.42 -5.56
N GLU A 93 -18.18 -5.13 -4.72
CA GLU A 93 -17.70 -3.77 -4.43
C GLU A 93 -16.63 -3.31 -5.44
N VAL A 94 -16.01 -4.25 -6.15
CA VAL A 94 -14.99 -3.95 -7.17
C VAL A 94 -15.69 -3.42 -8.43
N GLU A 95 -15.20 -2.30 -8.94
CA GLU A 95 -15.61 -1.74 -10.23
C GLU A 95 -14.77 -2.32 -11.36
N THR A 96 -13.45 -2.30 -11.21
CA THR A 96 -12.52 -2.85 -12.21
C THR A 96 -11.15 -3.10 -11.59
N ILE A 97 -10.33 -3.90 -12.28
CA ILE A 97 -8.94 -4.19 -11.89
C ILE A 97 -8.03 -3.77 -13.04
N GLU A 98 -7.19 -2.78 -12.78
CA GLU A 98 -6.26 -2.22 -13.76
C GLU A 98 -4.83 -2.67 -13.51
N TYR A 99 -4.09 -2.93 -14.60
CA TYR A 99 -2.64 -3.11 -14.57
C TYR A 99 -2.01 -1.93 -15.33
N PRO A 100 -1.70 -0.81 -14.62
CA PRO A 100 -1.16 0.37 -15.27
C PRO A 100 0.19 0.07 -15.92
N ALA A 101 0.36 0.49 -17.17
CA ALA A 101 1.53 0.15 -17.97
C ALA A 101 2.80 0.94 -17.60
N ILE A 102 2.70 2.05 -16.84
CA ILE A 102 3.77 3.08 -16.76
C ILE A 102 4.15 3.48 -15.31
N ASP A 103 3.61 2.88 -14.25
CA ASP A 103 3.97 3.29 -12.87
C ASP A 103 4.76 2.21 -12.11
N PRO A 104 6.06 2.41 -11.85
CA PRO A 104 6.79 1.58 -10.90
C PRO A 104 6.34 1.93 -9.45
N PRO A 105 6.22 0.95 -8.54
CA PRO A 105 6.47 -0.49 -8.75
C PRO A 105 5.32 -1.19 -9.50
N PRO A 106 5.58 -2.31 -10.19
CA PRO A 106 4.53 -3.10 -10.84
C PRO A 106 3.43 -3.45 -9.84
N HIS A 107 2.20 -3.03 -10.14
CA HIS A 107 1.06 -3.22 -9.25
C HIS A 107 -0.23 -3.44 -10.05
N PHE A 108 -1.23 -4.00 -9.38
CA PHE A 108 -2.62 -3.99 -9.85
C PHE A 108 -3.43 -3.05 -8.97
N SER A 109 -4.17 -2.14 -9.59
CA SER A 109 -5.08 -1.23 -8.91
C SER A 109 -6.47 -1.85 -8.93
N VAL A 110 -7.02 -2.16 -7.76
CA VAL A 110 -8.39 -2.66 -7.62
C VAL A 110 -9.28 -1.47 -7.33
N LEU A 111 -9.99 -0.96 -8.33
CA LEU A 111 -10.89 0.19 -8.20
C LEU A 111 -12.20 -0.28 -7.56
N LEU A 112 -12.62 0.42 -6.50
CA LEU A 112 -13.87 0.14 -5.78
C LEU A 112 -14.96 1.12 -6.23
N LYS A 113 -16.21 0.64 -6.32
CA LYS A 113 -17.39 1.48 -6.63
C LYS A 113 -17.63 2.55 -5.57
N ASP A 114 -17.48 2.15 -4.30
CA ASP A 114 -17.49 3.01 -3.14
C ASP A 114 -16.49 2.46 -2.12
N ASP A 115 -15.60 3.30 -1.62
CA ASP A 115 -14.59 2.90 -0.63
C ASP A 115 -14.97 3.27 0.81
N SER A 116 -16.15 3.84 1.03
CA SER A 116 -16.66 4.18 2.37
C SER A 116 -16.76 2.96 3.28
N GLU A 117 -17.27 1.83 2.77
CA GLU A 117 -17.36 0.56 3.50
C GLU A 117 -15.97 0.07 3.89
N PHE A 118 -15.02 0.05 2.95
CA PHE A 118 -13.63 -0.33 3.22
C PHE A 118 -13.01 0.53 4.34
N PHE A 119 -13.15 1.85 4.27
CA PHE A 119 -12.60 2.75 5.27
C PHE A 119 -13.27 2.65 6.65
N SER A 120 -14.52 2.19 6.72
CA SER A 120 -15.27 2.04 7.98
C SER A 120 -14.73 0.92 8.88
N HIS A 121 -14.01 -0.04 8.30
CA HIS A 121 -13.43 -1.19 9.02
C HIS A 121 -11.97 -0.97 9.48
N LEU A 122 -11.36 0.16 9.13
CA LEU A 122 -9.95 0.42 9.40
C LEU A 122 -9.73 1.14 10.73
N ASP A 123 -8.68 0.72 11.45
CA ASP A 123 -8.10 1.52 12.53
C ASP A 123 -7.50 2.84 11.99
N TRP A 124 -7.17 3.77 12.90
CA TRP A 124 -6.67 5.10 12.52
C TRP A 124 -5.39 5.08 11.68
N PHE A 125 -4.46 4.15 11.94
CA PHE A 125 -3.20 4.05 11.22
C PHE A 125 -3.43 3.48 9.83
N SER A 126 -4.19 2.39 9.76
CA SER A 126 -4.57 1.75 8.51
C SER A 126 -5.36 2.71 7.63
N ASN A 127 -6.26 3.49 8.23
CA ASN A 127 -7.01 4.55 7.54
C ASN A 127 -6.08 5.62 6.96
N LEU A 128 -5.09 6.10 7.72
CA LEU A 128 -4.08 7.04 7.23
C LEU A 128 -3.29 6.47 6.05
N TYR A 129 -2.78 5.24 6.19
CA TYR A 129 -2.03 4.56 5.14
C TYR A 129 -2.85 4.46 3.84
N PHE A 130 -4.06 3.92 3.91
CA PHE A 130 -4.90 3.72 2.73
C PHE A 130 -5.41 5.02 2.12
N ARG A 131 -5.55 6.11 2.89
CA ARG A 131 -5.80 7.44 2.34
C ARG A 131 -4.62 7.97 1.54
N ILE A 132 -3.39 7.79 2.05
CA ILE A 132 -2.18 8.14 1.30
C ILE A 132 -2.13 7.30 0.02
N THR A 133 -2.36 5.99 0.09
CA THR A 133 -2.40 5.11 -1.09
C THR A 133 -3.44 5.57 -2.10
N LYS A 134 -4.67 5.86 -1.68
CA LYS A 134 -5.74 6.39 -2.55
C LYS A 134 -5.34 7.69 -3.25
N LEU A 135 -4.66 8.61 -2.56
CA LEU A 135 -4.21 9.85 -3.16
C LEU A 135 -3.22 9.62 -4.31
N TRP A 136 -2.39 8.59 -4.23
CA TRP A 136 -1.36 8.29 -5.23
C TRP A 136 -1.88 7.41 -6.36
N TYR A 137 -2.64 6.38 -6.03
CA TYR A 137 -3.07 5.33 -6.97
C TYR A 137 -4.54 5.41 -7.37
N LYS A 138 -5.28 6.44 -6.89
CA LYS A 138 -6.73 6.64 -7.06
C LYS A 138 -7.63 5.58 -6.41
N THR A 139 -7.06 4.48 -5.94
CA THR A 139 -7.72 3.45 -5.13
C THR A 139 -6.94 3.20 -3.84
N PRO A 140 -7.62 2.87 -2.72
CA PRO A 140 -6.93 2.37 -1.55
C PRO A 140 -6.30 0.98 -1.76
N ILE A 141 -6.78 0.17 -2.71
CA ILE A 141 -6.35 -1.22 -2.87
C ILE A 141 -5.37 -1.37 -4.03
N VAL A 142 -4.12 -1.63 -3.69
CA VAL A 142 -3.02 -1.78 -4.64
C VAL A 142 -2.28 -3.08 -4.35
N LEU A 143 -2.34 -4.02 -5.28
CA LEU A 143 -1.65 -5.30 -5.14
C LEU A 143 -0.20 -5.15 -5.60
N VAL A 144 0.72 -4.99 -4.65
CA VAL A 144 2.14 -4.79 -4.93
C VAL A 144 2.81 -6.15 -5.17
N LEU A 145 3.16 -6.40 -6.44
CA LEU A 145 3.77 -7.66 -6.88
C LEU A 145 5.07 -8.00 -6.13
N ASP A 146 5.84 -6.97 -5.79
CA ASP A 146 7.12 -7.11 -5.10
C ASP A 146 7.01 -7.79 -3.72
N ASN A 147 5.84 -7.71 -3.09
CA ASN A 147 5.57 -8.30 -1.78
C ASN A 147 4.85 -9.66 -1.88
N LEU A 148 4.65 -10.20 -3.08
CA LEU A 148 3.99 -11.48 -3.33
C LEU A 148 4.96 -12.50 -3.94
N LYS A 149 4.83 -13.77 -3.53
CA LYS A 149 5.59 -14.89 -4.12
C LYS A 149 4.89 -15.44 -5.36
N CYS A 150 4.68 -14.60 -6.37
CA CYS A 150 4.11 -15.00 -7.66
C CYS A 150 4.71 -14.17 -8.80
N SER A 151 4.59 -14.65 -10.04
CA SER A 151 4.96 -13.85 -11.20
C SER A 151 3.86 -12.85 -11.58
N THR A 152 4.21 -11.75 -12.26
CA THR A 152 3.23 -10.79 -12.79
C THR A 152 2.21 -11.45 -13.71
N ASN A 153 2.65 -12.36 -14.59
CA ASN A 153 1.76 -13.04 -15.54
C ASN A 153 0.80 -14.00 -14.84
N GLU A 154 1.29 -14.69 -13.81
CA GLU A 154 0.46 -15.56 -12.96
C GLU A 154 -0.62 -14.75 -12.25
N LEU A 155 -0.24 -13.66 -11.55
CA LEU A 155 -1.21 -12.82 -10.87
C LEU A 155 -2.20 -12.18 -11.85
N LYS A 156 -1.73 -11.71 -13.01
CA LYS A 156 -2.57 -11.18 -14.07
C LYS A 156 -3.62 -12.20 -14.52
N SER A 157 -3.19 -13.42 -14.85
CA SER A 157 -4.09 -14.48 -15.31
C SER A 157 -5.14 -14.82 -14.26
N VAL A 158 -4.74 -14.87 -12.99
CA VAL A 158 -5.63 -15.19 -11.88
C VAL A 158 -6.64 -14.07 -11.64
N LEU A 159 -6.19 -12.80 -11.59
CA LEU A 159 -7.09 -11.66 -11.39
C LEU A 159 -8.05 -11.52 -12.57
N GLN A 160 -7.62 -11.79 -13.80
CA GLN A 160 -8.50 -11.80 -14.97
C GLN A 160 -9.58 -12.89 -14.89
N ASP A 161 -9.23 -14.09 -14.44
CA ASP A 161 -10.19 -15.19 -14.25
C ASP A 161 -11.25 -14.84 -13.20
N TYR A 162 -10.84 -14.30 -12.05
CA TYR A 162 -11.78 -13.90 -11.00
C TYR A 162 -12.61 -12.69 -11.40
N SER A 163 -12.00 -11.68 -12.04
CA SER A 163 -12.72 -10.52 -12.54
C SER A 163 -13.79 -10.92 -13.55
N THR A 164 -13.50 -11.84 -14.47
CA THR A 164 -14.49 -12.29 -15.48
C THR A 164 -15.65 -13.06 -14.84
N LYS A 165 -15.40 -13.73 -13.71
CA LYS A 165 -16.39 -14.59 -13.05
C LYS A 165 -17.27 -13.84 -12.05
N TYR A 166 -16.75 -12.81 -11.39
CA TYR A 166 -17.36 -12.26 -10.17
C TYR A 166 -17.51 -10.72 -10.14
N VAL A 167 -16.88 -10.00 -11.08
CA VAL A 167 -16.97 -8.52 -11.20
C VAL A 167 -17.85 -8.17 -12.39
#